data_AF-A0A843C6C2-F1
#
_entry.id   AF-A0A843C6C2-F1
#
_cell.length_a   1.000
_cell.length_b   1.000
_cell.length_c   1.000
_cell.angle_alpha   90.00
_cell.angle_beta   90.00
_cell.angle_gamma   90.00
#
_symmetry.space_group_name_H-M   'P 1'
#
loop_
_entity.id
_entity.type
_entity.pdbx_description
1 polymer ?
#
loop_
_entity_poly.entity_id
_entity_poly.type
_entity_poly.pdbx_seq_one_letter_code
_entity_poly.pdbx_strand_id
1 'polypeptide(L)'
;MFGKKPSLREGVHIFSTKKNGEFYDFIFGVVTGVEGSKVGINGIIVNPVGLKNKISQGKTGIRSTEILEHPTPDNVVLALVYRVEHENFAEIIDLDKDKCDLIPPKVYTMLDGWIRESLPELINNVLSLSPGAERDEAKRILKHRMDTLVDKNLKRTLYSVCRSLKILN
;
A
#
# COMPACT_ATOMS: atom_id res chain seq x y z
N MET A 1 -22.65 -23.64 -4.83
CA MET A 1 -21.32 -24.26 -4.66
C MET A 1 -20.51 -23.37 -3.71
N PHE A 2 -20.39 -23.76 -2.43
CA PHE A 2 -19.57 -23.03 -1.47
C PHE A 2 -18.11 -23.45 -1.66
N GLY A 3 -17.32 -22.57 -2.28
CA GLY A 3 -15.91 -22.80 -2.56
C GLY A 3 -15.12 -22.98 -1.26
N LYS A 4 -14.20 -23.95 -1.26
CA LYS A 4 -13.23 -24.17 -0.18
C LYS A 4 -12.63 -22.82 0.26
N LYS A 5 -12.56 -22.60 1.59
CA LYS A 5 -11.79 -21.47 2.14
C LYS A 5 -10.38 -21.51 1.53
N PRO A 6 -9.82 -20.37 1.10
CA PRO A 6 -8.47 -20.35 0.58
C PRO A 6 -7.51 -20.89 1.65
N SER A 7 -6.71 -21.88 1.28
CA SER A 7 -5.67 -22.47 2.12
C SER A 7 -4.33 -21.86 1.75
N LEU A 8 -3.48 -21.62 2.74
CA LEU A 8 -2.12 -21.13 2.50
C LEU A 8 -1.34 -22.17 1.68
N ARG A 9 -0.84 -21.75 0.51
CA ARG A 9 -0.05 -22.56 -0.43
C ARG A 9 0.68 -21.63 -1.40
N GLU A 10 1.64 -22.18 -2.12
CA GLU A 10 2.37 -21.45 -3.17
C GLU A 10 1.43 -20.76 -4.17
N GLY A 11 1.83 -19.55 -4.59
CA GLY A 11 1.06 -18.72 -5.53
C GLY A 11 -0.12 -17.97 -4.90
N VAL A 12 -0.42 -18.16 -3.62
CA VAL A 12 -1.45 -17.38 -2.92
C VAL A 12 -0.89 -16.03 -2.47
N HIS A 13 -1.71 -15.00 -2.60
CA HIS A 13 -1.38 -13.65 -2.17
C HIS A 13 -1.66 -13.46 -0.69
N ILE A 14 -0.76 -12.77 0.00
CA ILE A 14 -0.83 -12.53 1.43
C ILE A 14 -0.64 -11.05 1.74
N PHE A 15 -1.03 -10.69 2.96
CA PHE A 15 -0.69 -9.47 3.63
C PHE A 15 -0.11 -9.80 5.01
N SER A 16 0.99 -9.14 5.36
CA SER A 16 1.68 -9.31 6.63
C SER A 16 2.15 -7.95 7.14
N THR A 17 2.70 -7.93 8.35
CA THR A 17 3.18 -6.72 9.00
C THR A 17 4.47 -7.03 9.75
N LYS A 18 5.44 -6.11 9.68
CA LYS A 18 6.71 -6.21 10.41
C LYS A 18 6.86 -4.99 11.30
N LYS A 19 7.15 -5.19 12.58
CA LYS A 19 7.32 -4.08 13.52
C LYS A 19 8.57 -3.26 13.13
N ASN A 20 8.42 -1.94 13.09
CA ASN A 20 9.48 -0.98 12.79
C ASN A 20 9.36 0.22 13.74
N GLY A 21 10.11 0.14 14.85
CA GLY A 21 10.00 1.08 15.97
C GLY A 21 8.66 0.94 16.69
N GLU A 22 7.93 2.04 16.79
CA GLU A 22 6.61 2.11 17.45
C GLU A 22 5.46 1.61 16.56
N PHE A 23 5.67 1.58 15.24
CA PHE A 23 4.63 1.27 14.26
C PHE A 23 4.97 0.02 13.45
N TYR A 24 4.07 -0.35 12.54
CA TYR A 24 4.25 -1.45 11.62
C TYR A 24 4.51 -0.97 10.20
N ASP A 25 5.47 -1.62 9.56
CA ASP A 25 5.55 -1.68 8.11
C ASP A 25 4.62 -2.81 7.64
N PHE A 26 4.10 -2.68 6.42
CA PHE A 26 3.20 -3.68 5.86
C PHE A 26 3.80 -4.35 4.63
N ILE A 27 3.48 -5.62 4.47
CA ILE A 27 4.01 -6.49 3.44
C ILE A 27 2.82 -7.00 2.63
N PHE A 28 2.93 -6.99 1.32
CA PHE A 28 2.05 -7.75 0.44
C PHE A 28 2.90 -8.52 -0.57
N GLY A 29 2.56 -9.78 -0.77
CA GLY A 29 3.42 -10.70 -1.51
C GLY A 29 2.71 -11.96 -1.92
N VAL A 30 3.48 -12.84 -2.55
CA VAL A 30 3.08 -14.16 -3.01
C VAL A 30 3.84 -15.20 -2.22
N VAL A 31 3.14 -16.24 -1.77
CA VAL A 31 3.77 -17.39 -1.10
C VAL A 31 4.63 -18.15 -2.10
N THR A 32 5.89 -18.39 -1.73
CA THR A 32 6.87 -19.14 -2.54
C THR A 32 7.15 -20.54 -2.01
N GLY A 33 6.75 -20.85 -0.77
CA GLY A 33 6.86 -22.18 -0.18
C GLY A 33 6.23 -22.22 1.21
N VAL A 34 5.80 -23.40 1.65
CA VAL A 34 5.23 -23.62 2.99
C VAL A 34 5.85 -24.87 3.61
N GLU A 35 6.49 -24.72 4.77
CA GLU A 35 7.09 -25.81 5.55
C GLU A 35 6.71 -25.66 7.03
N GLY A 36 5.69 -26.41 7.46
CA GLY A 36 5.15 -26.28 8.83
C GLY A 36 4.58 -24.87 9.07
N SER A 37 5.10 -24.17 10.08
CA SER A 37 4.76 -22.76 10.35
C SER A 37 5.62 -21.76 9.57
N LYS A 38 6.63 -22.21 8.80
CA LYS A 38 7.49 -21.34 8.00
C LYS A 38 6.92 -21.14 6.60
N VAL A 39 6.85 -19.89 6.18
CA VAL A 39 6.24 -19.49 4.90
C VAL A 39 7.19 -18.57 4.16
N GLY A 40 7.68 -19.01 3.00
CA GLY A 40 8.44 -18.16 2.11
C GLY A 40 7.53 -17.16 1.41
N ILE A 41 7.94 -15.89 1.36
CA ILE A 41 7.20 -14.82 0.71
C ILE A 41 8.13 -14.07 -0.24
N ASN A 42 7.63 -13.78 -1.44
CA ASN A 42 8.23 -12.82 -2.35
C ASN A 42 7.23 -11.68 -2.63
N GLY A 43 7.62 -10.44 -2.40
CA GLY A 43 6.72 -9.29 -2.48
C GLY A 43 7.42 -7.97 -2.20
N ILE A 44 6.67 -7.06 -1.58
CA ILE A 44 7.13 -5.71 -1.24
C ILE A 44 6.84 -5.45 0.23
N ILE A 45 7.82 -4.90 0.94
CA ILE A 45 7.62 -4.29 2.26
C ILE A 45 7.55 -2.78 2.09
N VAL A 46 6.57 -2.15 2.76
CA VAL A 46 6.31 -0.72 2.65
C VAL A 46 6.35 -0.07 4.03
N ASN A 47 7.20 0.94 4.15
CA ASN A 47 7.33 1.83 5.29
C ASN A 47 6.56 3.14 5.03
N PRO A 48 5.44 3.40 5.74
CA PRO A 48 4.61 4.58 5.53
C PRO A 48 5.17 5.85 6.18
N VAL A 49 6.40 6.25 5.81
CA VAL A 49 7.16 7.36 6.42
C VAL A 49 6.42 8.70 6.43
N GLY A 50 5.68 9.03 5.37
CA GLY A 50 4.92 10.26 5.27
C GLY A 50 3.78 10.33 6.28
N LEU A 51 3.12 9.19 6.54
CA LEU A 51 2.08 9.10 7.56
C LEU A 51 2.69 9.18 8.97
N LYS A 52 3.79 8.46 9.23
CA LYS A 52 4.57 8.55 10.49
C LYS A 52 4.93 10.00 10.81
N ASN A 53 5.45 10.75 9.83
CA ASN A 53 5.83 12.16 9.98
C ASN A 53 4.64 13.09 10.24
N LYS A 54 3.46 12.79 9.69
CA LYS A 54 2.28 13.61 9.98
C LYS A 54 1.77 13.43 11.41
N ILE A 55 1.83 12.19 11.92
CA ILE A 55 1.43 11.89 13.30
C ILE A 55 2.34 12.62 14.28
N SER A 56 3.66 12.57 14.08
CA SER A 56 4.61 13.25 14.96
C SER A 56 4.43 14.77 14.97
N GLN A 57 3.88 15.36 13.91
CA GLN A 57 3.52 16.78 13.83
C GLN A 57 2.16 17.12 14.47
N GLY A 58 1.41 16.15 15.00
CA GLY A 58 0.08 16.36 15.56
C GLY A 58 -0.99 16.72 14.53
N LYS A 59 -0.74 16.49 13.23
CA LYS A 59 -1.60 16.93 12.12
C LYS A 59 -2.58 15.84 11.63
N THR A 60 -2.88 14.84 12.44
CA THR A 60 -3.68 13.68 12.01
C THR A 60 -4.77 13.30 12.99
N GLY A 61 -5.82 12.64 12.49
CA GLY A 61 -6.88 12.06 13.31
C GLY A 61 -6.61 10.59 13.66
N ILE A 62 -7.44 10.04 14.54
CA ILE A 62 -7.38 8.67 15.10
C ILE A 62 -7.12 7.59 14.03
N ARG A 63 -7.76 7.73 12.86
CA ARG A 63 -7.64 6.79 11.74
C ARG A 63 -6.21 6.67 11.19
N SER A 64 -5.41 7.74 11.25
CA SER A 64 -4.02 7.71 10.80
C SER A 64 -3.15 6.86 11.72
N THR A 65 -3.35 6.98 13.03
CA THR A 65 -2.69 6.16 14.04
C THR A 65 -3.08 4.70 13.91
N GLU A 66 -4.38 4.42 13.75
CA GLU A 66 -4.90 3.06 13.56
C GLU A 66 -4.23 2.34 12.38
N ILE A 67 -3.98 3.02 11.27
CA ILE A 67 -3.32 2.40 10.10
C ILE A 67 -1.88 2.00 10.41
N LEU A 68 -1.17 2.78 11.23
CA LEU A 68 0.23 2.51 11.58
C LEU A 68 0.38 1.47 12.68
N GLU A 69 -0.55 1.41 13.62
CA GLU A 69 -0.55 0.46 14.74
C GLU A 69 -1.22 -0.87 14.34
N HIS A 70 -2.22 -0.83 13.46
CA HIS A 70 -3.00 -1.97 13.02
C HIS A 70 -3.23 -1.95 11.50
N PRO A 71 -2.17 -2.13 10.68
CA PRO A 71 -2.32 -2.18 9.24
C PRO A 71 -3.18 -3.36 8.81
N THR A 72 -4.10 -3.09 7.88
CA THR A 72 -4.93 -4.10 7.21
C THR A 72 -4.91 -3.85 5.70
N PRO A 73 -5.17 -4.89 4.88
CA PRO A 73 -5.25 -4.72 3.43
C PRO A 73 -6.22 -3.61 2.97
N ASP A 74 -7.27 -3.36 3.75
CA ASP A 74 -8.31 -2.38 3.44
C ASP A 74 -7.94 -0.94 3.85
N ASN A 75 -7.12 -0.76 4.89
CA ASN A 75 -6.82 0.56 5.43
C ASN A 75 -5.50 1.16 4.90
N VAL A 76 -4.55 0.34 4.43
CA VAL A 76 -3.22 0.79 4.01
C VAL A 76 -3.21 1.67 2.76
N VAL A 77 -4.28 1.66 1.96
CA VAL A 77 -4.39 2.57 0.80
C VAL A 77 -4.24 4.03 1.25
N LEU A 78 -4.76 4.40 2.43
CA LEU A 78 -4.60 5.77 2.94
C LEU A 78 -3.14 6.07 3.34
N ALA A 79 -2.37 5.08 3.77
CA ALA A 79 -0.93 5.26 3.99
C ALA A 79 -0.18 5.50 2.68
N LEU A 80 -0.55 4.80 1.61
CA LEU A 80 0.01 4.94 0.25
C LEU A 80 -0.30 6.30 -0.41
N VAL A 81 -1.25 7.07 0.13
CA VAL A 81 -1.49 8.46 -0.31
C VAL A 81 -0.34 9.38 0.07
N TYR A 82 0.37 9.06 1.15
CA TYR A 82 1.53 9.82 1.62
C TYR A 82 2.81 9.22 1.07
N ARG A 83 3.92 9.95 1.24
CA ARG A 83 5.26 9.42 0.93
C ARG A 83 5.44 8.08 1.63
N VAL A 84 5.89 7.08 0.90
CA VAL A 84 6.30 5.79 1.43
C VAL A 84 7.73 5.50 1.02
N GLU A 85 8.38 4.62 1.75
CA GLU A 85 9.60 3.94 1.33
C GLU A 85 9.23 2.47 1.13
N HIS A 86 9.81 1.82 0.14
CA HIS A 86 9.49 0.43 -0.15
C HIS A 86 10.72 -0.32 -0.66
N GLU A 87 10.76 -1.62 -0.35
CA GLU A 87 11.84 -2.51 -0.74
C GLU A 87 11.28 -3.85 -1.20
N ASN A 88 12.06 -4.57 -2.01
CA ASN A 88 11.74 -5.95 -2.32
C ASN A 88 11.81 -6.78 -1.04
N PHE A 89 10.79 -7.61 -0.82
CA PHE A 89 10.72 -8.50 0.33
C PHE A 89 10.83 -9.94 -0.14
N ALA A 90 11.90 -10.62 0.25
CA ALA A 90 12.15 -12.02 -0.08
C ALA A 90 12.63 -12.73 1.19
N GLU A 91 11.72 -12.96 2.13
CA GLU A 91 12.02 -13.54 3.45
C GLU A 91 11.05 -14.68 3.79
N ILE A 92 11.38 -15.42 4.85
CA ILE A 92 10.52 -16.42 5.47
C ILE A 92 9.87 -15.80 6.70
N ILE A 93 8.54 -15.88 6.79
CA ILE A 93 7.79 -15.52 8.02
C ILE A 93 7.40 -16.77 8.79
N ASP A 94 7.14 -16.59 10.09
CA ASP A 94 6.73 -17.64 11.01
C ASP A 94 5.28 -17.42 11.45
N LEU A 95 4.37 -18.31 11.04
CA LEU A 95 2.93 -18.20 11.35
C LEU A 95 2.61 -18.23 12.85
N ASP A 96 3.53 -18.72 13.69
CA ASP A 96 3.36 -18.72 15.15
C ASP A 96 3.62 -17.34 15.77
N LYS A 97 4.24 -16.42 15.02
CA LYS A 97 4.68 -15.09 15.50
C LYS A 97 4.16 -13.94 14.65
N ASP A 98 4.11 -14.16 13.35
CA ASP A 98 3.87 -13.15 12.35
C ASP A 98 2.43 -13.22 11.84
N LYS A 99 1.86 -12.04 11.62
CA LYS A 99 0.55 -11.91 10.97
C LYS A 99 0.66 -12.40 9.52
N CYS A 100 -0.29 -13.20 9.06
CA CYS A 100 -0.37 -13.64 7.67
C CYS A 100 -1.83 -13.77 7.23
N ASP A 101 -2.36 -12.70 6.65
CA ASP A 101 -3.72 -12.65 6.13
C ASP A 101 -3.72 -13.02 4.65
N LEU A 102 -4.60 -13.94 4.25
CA LEU A 102 -4.83 -14.22 2.83
C LEU A 102 -5.58 -13.06 2.20
N ILE A 103 -5.05 -12.52 1.09
CA ILE A 103 -5.72 -11.43 0.36
C ILE A 103 -6.21 -11.89 -1.01
N PRO A 104 -7.35 -11.37 -1.49
CA PRO A 104 -7.79 -11.63 -2.86
C PRO A 104 -6.76 -11.12 -3.88
N PRO A 105 -6.58 -11.80 -5.03
CA PRO A 105 -5.67 -11.34 -6.09
C PRO A 105 -5.92 -9.89 -6.52
N LYS A 106 -7.19 -9.48 -6.61
CA LYS A 106 -7.58 -8.09 -6.92
C LYS A 106 -7.05 -7.05 -5.92
N VAL A 107 -6.94 -7.41 -4.64
CA VAL A 107 -6.41 -6.51 -3.60
C VAL A 107 -4.90 -6.45 -3.73
N TYR A 108 -4.24 -7.59 -3.93
CA TYR A 108 -2.81 -7.64 -4.19
C TYR A 108 -2.41 -6.81 -5.41
N THR A 109 -3.05 -7.03 -6.57
CA THR A 109 -2.75 -6.29 -7.81
C THR A 109 -2.96 -4.79 -7.64
N MET A 110 -3.96 -4.38 -6.85
CA MET A 110 -4.15 -2.97 -6.51
C MET A 110 -2.97 -2.44 -5.68
N LEU A 111 -2.61 -3.08 -4.56
CA LEU A 111 -1.52 -2.64 -3.68
C LEU A 111 -0.16 -2.63 -4.40
N ASP A 112 0.13 -3.68 -5.16
CA ASP A 112 1.32 -3.77 -6.01
C ASP A 112 1.33 -2.66 -7.06
N GLY A 113 0.19 -2.41 -7.70
CA GLY A 113 0.04 -1.33 -8.68
C GLY A 113 0.30 0.07 -8.11
N TRP A 114 -0.05 0.32 -6.84
CA TRP A 114 0.27 1.59 -6.18
C TRP A 114 1.77 1.86 -6.14
N ILE A 115 2.56 0.83 -5.80
CA ILE A 115 4.01 0.94 -5.72
C ILE A 115 4.65 0.91 -7.11
N ARG A 116 4.27 -0.04 -7.96
CA ARG A 116 4.85 -0.25 -9.29
C ARG A 116 4.68 0.96 -10.22
N GLU A 117 3.56 1.67 -10.09
CA GLU A 117 3.27 2.88 -10.88
C GLU A 117 3.77 4.17 -10.19
N SER A 118 4.48 4.05 -9.07
CA SER A 118 5.01 5.16 -8.27
C SER A 118 3.95 6.22 -7.93
N LEU A 119 2.72 5.76 -7.61
CA LEU A 119 1.60 6.64 -7.32
C LEU A 119 1.82 7.49 -6.05
N PRO A 120 2.35 6.94 -4.93
CA PRO A 120 2.68 7.73 -3.75
C PRO A 120 3.60 8.92 -4.06
N GLU A 121 4.62 8.70 -4.90
CA GLU A 121 5.61 9.71 -5.29
C GLU A 121 4.97 10.80 -6.15
N LEU A 122 4.15 10.41 -7.14
CA LEU A 122 3.44 11.35 -8.01
C LEU A 122 2.46 12.22 -7.22
N ILE A 123 1.71 11.62 -6.29
CA ILE A 123 0.79 12.37 -5.41
C ILE A 123 1.59 13.30 -4.51
N ASN A 124 2.65 12.80 -3.88
CA ASN A 124 3.49 13.61 -2.99
C ASN A 124 4.08 14.82 -3.72
N ASN A 125 4.55 14.65 -4.95
CA ASN A 125 5.06 15.75 -5.78
C ASN A 125 4.00 16.87 -5.98
N VAL A 126 2.74 16.49 -6.26
CA VAL A 126 1.64 17.47 -6.37
C VAL A 126 1.33 18.17 -5.05
N LEU A 127 1.42 17.45 -3.93
CA LEU A 127 1.07 17.96 -2.60
C LEU A 127 2.18 18.80 -1.96
N SER A 128 3.44 18.57 -2.32
CA SER A 128 4.59 19.33 -1.82
C SER A 128 4.77 20.69 -2.50
N LEU A 129 4.19 20.88 -3.69
CA LEU A 129 4.32 22.10 -4.46
C LEU A 129 3.27 23.16 -4.06
N SER A 130 3.71 24.41 -3.98
CA SER A 130 2.82 25.57 -3.85
C SER A 130 1.95 25.76 -5.10
N PRO A 131 0.78 26.41 -5.00
CA PRO A 131 -0.01 26.76 -6.20
C PRO A 131 0.84 27.52 -7.23
N GLY A 132 0.85 27.05 -8.47
CA GLY A 132 1.64 27.63 -9.56
C GLY A 132 1.90 26.63 -10.70
N ALA A 133 2.67 27.07 -11.69
CA ALA A 133 2.92 26.32 -12.92
C ALA A 133 3.52 24.92 -12.68
N GLU A 134 4.45 24.79 -11.73
CA GLU A 134 5.08 23.51 -11.37
C GLU A 134 4.05 22.52 -10.81
N ARG A 135 3.16 23.00 -9.94
CA ARG A 135 2.09 22.17 -9.38
C ARG A 135 1.09 21.75 -10.47
N ASP A 136 0.79 22.64 -11.40
CA ASP A 136 -0.12 22.33 -12.52
C ASP A 136 0.49 21.33 -13.50
N GLU A 137 1.81 21.39 -13.72
CA GLU A 137 2.55 20.34 -14.45
C GLU A 137 2.49 19.01 -13.71
N ALA A 138 2.80 18.97 -12.42
CA ALA A 138 2.72 17.75 -11.62
C ALA A 138 1.31 17.14 -11.64
N LYS A 139 0.25 17.97 -11.58
CA LYS A 139 -1.14 17.52 -11.74
C LYS A 139 -1.40 16.90 -13.12
N ARG A 140 -0.86 17.49 -14.18
CA ARG A 140 -0.99 16.95 -15.56
C ARG A 140 -0.30 15.60 -15.70
N ILE A 141 0.91 15.44 -15.14
CA ILE A 141 1.64 14.17 -15.12
C ILE A 141 0.85 13.10 -14.36
N LEU A 142 0.38 13.41 -13.15
CA LEU A 142 -0.43 12.47 -12.35
C LEU A 142 -1.73 12.07 -13.07
N LYS A 143 -2.40 13.04 -13.69
CA LYS A 143 -3.61 12.76 -14.49
C LYS A 143 -3.32 11.86 -15.69
N HIS A 144 -2.24 12.13 -16.42
CA HIS A 144 -1.84 11.31 -17.56
C HIS A 144 -1.50 9.87 -17.13
N ARG A 145 -0.77 9.70 -16.01
CA ARG A 145 -0.53 8.38 -15.42
C ARG A 145 -1.83 7.68 -15.09
N MET A 146 -2.75 8.35 -14.39
CA MET A 146 -4.07 7.79 -14.05
C MET A 146 -4.88 7.38 -15.29
N ASP A 147 -4.83 8.17 -16.37
CA ASP A 147 -5.58 7.89 -17.59
C ASP A 147 -5.03 6.67 -18.35
N THR A 148 -3.73 6.41 -18.24
CA THR A 148 -3.01 5.30 -18.89
C THR A 148 -2.98 3.99 -18.09
N LEU A 149 -3.45 4.00 -16.83
CA LEU A 149 -3.55 2.78 -16.01
C LEU A 149 -4.49 1.74 -16.66
N VAL A 150 -3.98 0.52 -16.82
CA VAL A 150 -4.73 -0.63 -17.37
C VAL A 150 -5.65 -1.25 -16.32
N ASP A 151 -5.20 -1.35 -15.06
CA ASP A 151 -6.00 -1.93 -13.98
C ASP A 151 -7.13 -0.97 -13.57
N LYS A 152 -8.37 -1.44 -13.77
CA LYS A 152 -9.59 -0.64 -13.51
C LYS A 152 -9.78 -0.35 -12.02
N ASN A 153 -9.37 -1.25 -11.13
CA ASN A 153 -9.50 -1.04 -9.70
C ASN A 153 -8.50 0.02 -9.24
N LEU A 154 -7.23 -0.12 -9.62
CA LEU A 154 -6.18 0.86 -9.33
C LEU A 154 -6.57 2.26 -9.84
N LYS A 155 -7.02 2.35 -11.09
CA LYS A 155 -7.50 3.60 -11.70
C LYS A 155 -8.64 4.23 -10.90
N ARG A 156 -9.64 3.43 -10.52
CA ARG A 156 -10.78 3.90 -9.71
C ARG A 156 -10.34 4.40 -8.33
N THR A 157 -9.46 3.65 -7.67
CA THR A 157 -8.97 4.02 -6.33
C THR A 157 -8.12 5.29 -6.40
N LEU A 158 -7.24 5.41 -7.38
CA LEU A 158 -6.45 6.63 -7.63
C LEU A 158 -7.36 7.83 -7.91
N TYR A 159 -8.37 7.67 -8.76
CA TYR A 159 -9.34 8.74 -9.04
C TYR A 159 -10.04 9.23 -7.77
N SER A 160 -10.51 8.30 -6.94
CA SER A 160 -11.17 8.63 -5.67
C SER A 160 -10.23 9.39 -4.73
N VAL A 161 -8.97 8.97 -4.65
CA VAL A 161 -7.94 9.64 -3.83
C VAL A 161 -7.69 11.05 -4.37
N CYS A 162 -7.43 11.21 -5.66
CA CYS A 162 -7.16 12.51 -6.26
C CYS A 162 -8.34 13.49 -6.10
N ARG A 163 -9.59 13.01 -6.18
CA ARG A 163 -10.79 13.80 -5.85
C ARG A 163 -10.79 14.23 -4.38
N SER A 164 -10.57 13.31 -3.44
CA SER A 164 -10.56 13.62 -2.00
C SER A 164 -9.49 14.65 -1.62
N LEU A 165 -8.36 14.63 -2.33
CA LEU A 165 -7.24 15.56 -2.13
C LEU A 165 -7.42 16.89 -2.88
N LYS A 166 -8.53 17.08 -3.60
CA LYS A 166 -8.78 18.25 -4.47
C LYS A 166 -7.67 18.47 -5.51
N ILE A 167 -7.07 17.37 -5.98
CA ILE A 167 -6.11 17.37 -7.09
C ILE A 167 -6.87 17.44 -8.41
N LEU A 168 -7.93 16.65 -8.53
CA LEU A 168 -8.89 16.66 -9.63
C LEU A 168 -10.13 17.41 -9.16
N ASN A 169 -10.50 18.47 -9.89
CA ASN A 169 -11.76 19.18 -9.72
C ASN A 169 -12.90 18.38 -10.35
#